data_AF-A0A1X2ZMU0-F1
#
_entry.id   AF-A0A1X2ZMU0-F1
#
_cell.length_a   1.000
_cell.length_b   1.000
_cell.length_c   1.000
_cell.angle_alpha   90.00
_cell.angle_beta   90.00
_cell.angle_gamma   90.00
#
_symmetry.space_group_name_H-M   'P 1'
#
loop_
_entity.id
_entity.type
_entity.pdbx_description
1 polymer ?
#
loop_
_entity_poly.entity_id
_entity_poly.type
_entity_poly.pdbx_seq_one_letter_code
_entity_poly.pdbx_strand_id
1 'polypeptide(L)'
;MTVQTHMAWRYRNPADLIGRRCIALTGMDVTLDGPLDLIRLSPVHAVLKYRGIGLHVIDCDLRHHTNKTSDGIRAVVITESKP
;
A
#
# COMPACT_ATOMS: atom_id res chain seq x y z
N MET A 1 -11.02 -21.20 -7.36
CA MET A 1 -10.79 -19.76 -7.14
C MET A 1 -10.33 -19.57 -5.71
N THR A 2 -9.03 -19.37 -5.49
CA THR A 2 -8.50 -19.06 -4.17
C THR A 2 -8.87 -17.61 -3.90
N VAL A 3 -9.78 -17.34 -2.97
CA VAL A 3 -10.01 -15.99 -2.45
C VAL A 3 -8.76 -15.64 -1.65
N GLN A 4 -7.73 -15.10 -2.31
CA GLN A 4 -6.62 -14.49 -1.59
C GLN A 4 -7.21 -13.34 -0.80
N THR A 5 -7.15 -13.46 0.53
CA THR A 5 -7.64 -12.47 1.47
C THR A 5 -7.16 -11.08 1.07
N HIS A 6 -8.06 -10.08 1.07
CA HIS A 6 -7.78 -8.66 0.80
C HIS A 6 -6.62 -8.05 1.61
N MET A 7 -6.07 -8.81 2.56
CA MET A 7 -4.93 -8.51 3.42
C MET A 7 -3.59 -9.09 2.95
N ALA A 8 -3.52 -9.84 1.85
CA ALA A 8 -2.29 -10.52 1.42
C ALA A 8 -1.10 -9.55 1.23
N TRP A 9 -1.38 -8.29 0.88
CA TRP A 9 -0.37 -7.24 0.76
C TRP A 9 0.38 -6.93 2.07
N ARG A 10 -0.18 -7.26 3.24
CA ARG A 10 0.45 -7.00 4.55
C ARG A 10 1.77 -7.73 4.77
N TYR A 11 1.99 -8.82 4.05
CA TYR A 11 3.19 -9.65 4.16
C TYR A 11 3.97 -9.73 2.85
N ARG A 12 3.60 -8.93 1.84
CA ARG A 12 4.33 -8.86 0.56
C ARG A 12 5.56 -7.97 0.71
N ASN A 13 6.58 -8.24 -0.10
CA ASN A 13 7.66 -7.29 -0.27
C ASN A 13 7.09 -5.99 -0.87
N PRO A 14 7.34 -4.81 -0.29
CA PRO A 14 6.84 -3.54 -0.81
C PRO A 14 7.18 -3.29 -2.28
N ALA A 15 8.32 -3.81 -2.76
CA ALA A 15 8.72 -3.70 -4.16
C ALA A 15 7.74 -4.42 -5.11
N ASP A 16 7.07 -5.49 -4.66
CA ASP A 16 6.07 -6.22 -5.44
C ASP A 16 4.75 -5.43 -5.59
N LEU A 17 4.57 -4.38 -4.80
CA LEU A 17 3.37 -3.56 -4.78
C LEU A 17 3.49 -2.31 -5.68
N ILE A 18 4.69 -2.02 -6.19
CA ILE A 18 4.93 -0.88 -7.09
C ILE A 18 4.11 -1.04 -8.38
N GLY A 19 3.41 0.03 -8.76
CA GLY A 19 2.59 0.12 -9.96
C GLY A 19 1.26 -0.64 -9.87
N ARG A 20 0.99 -1.38 -8.79
CA ARG A 20 -0.32 -2.00 -8.59
C ARG A 20 -1.38 -0.95 -8.27
N ARG A 21 -2.59 -1.20 -8.75
CA ARG A 21 -3.76 -0.37 -8.41
C ARG A 21 -4.11 -0.60 -6.94
N CYS A 22 -4.24 0.50 -6.21
CA CYS A 22 -4.60 0.56 -4.81
C CYS A 22 -5.86 1.39 -4.65
N ILE A 23 -6.86 0.84 -3.98
CA ILE A 23 -8.07 1.56 -3.58
C ILE A 23 -8.01 1.72 -2.07
N ALA A 24 -7.97 2.96 -1.58
CA ALA A 24 -7.86 3.29 -0.17
C ALA A 24 -9.02 4.13 0.32
N LEU A 25 -9.57 3.78 1.47
CA LEU A 25 -10.53 4.59 2.20
C LEU A 25 -9.78 5.39 3.28
N THR A 26 -9.83 6.71 3.17
CA THR A 26 -9.25 7.62 4.16
C THR A 26 -10.13 7.75 5.41
N GLY A 27 -9.57 8.34 6.47
CA GLY A 27 -10.29 8.69 7.70
C GLY A 27 -11.39 9.74 7.50
N MET A 28 -11.37 10.47 6.38
CA MET A 28 -12.36 11.49 6.02
C MET A 28 -13.43 10.97 5.04
N ASP A 29 -13.56 9.64 4.93
CA ASP A 29 -14.50 8.97 4.02
C ASP A 29 -14.31 9.29 2.52
N VAL A 30 -13.12 9.79 2.16
CA VAL A 30 -12.70 9.94 0.76
C VAL A 30 -12.08 8.63 0.29
N THR A 31 -12.54 8.13 -0.87
CA THR A 31 -11.94 6.99 -1.58
C THR A 31 -10.93 7.48 -2.59
N LEU A 32 -9.73 6.92 -2.55
CA LEU A 32 -8.67 7.18 -3.51
C LEU A 32 -8.40 5.91 -4.32
N ASP A 33 -8.07 6.09 -5.59
CA ASP A 33 -7.80 5.00 -6.53
C ASP A 33 -6.66 5.39 -7.46
N GLY A 34 -5.65 4.53 -7.54
CA GLY A 34 -4.52 4.77 -8.41
C GLY A 34 -3.35 3.81 -8.18
N PRO A 35 -2.33 3.91 -9.03
CA PRO A 35 -1.10 3.13 -8.89
C PRO A 35 -0.25 3.63 -7.71
N LEU A 36 0.48 2.70 -7.10
CA LEU A 36 1.43 3.00 -6.03
C LEU A 36 2.86 3.20 -6.55
N ASP A 37 3.60 4.10 -5.90
CA ASP A 37 5.07 4.19 -5.93
C ASP A 37 5.64 3.90 -4.55
N LEU A 38 6.84 3.34 -4.53
CA LEU A 38 7.60 3.05 -3.30
C LEU A 38 8.63 4.16 -3.05
N ILE A 39 8.62 4.70 -1.83
CA ILE A 39 9.67 5.58 -1.33
C ILE A 39 10.35 4.90 -0.17
N ARG A 40 11.68 4.77 -0.26
CA ARG A 40 12.51 4.34 0.86
C ARG A 40 12.88 5.56 1.71
N LEU A 41 12.45 5.56 2.96
CA LEU A 41 12.72 6.63 3.92
C LEU A 41 13.98 6.33 4.75
N SER A 42 14.28 5.06 5.00
CA SER A 42 15.48 4.61 5.69
C SER A 42 15.87 3.17 5.29
N PRO A 43 16.97 2.61 5.80
CA PRO A 43 17.31 1.20 5.60
C PRO A 43 16.22 0.22 6.05
N VAL A 44 15.44 0.59 7.07
CA VAL A 44 14.43 -0.28 7.71
C VAL A 44 12.99 0.17 7.49
N HIS A 45 12.77 1.31 6.84
CA HIS A 45 11.45 1.88 6.67
C HIS A 45 11.23 2.42 5.25
N ALA A 46 10.06 2.13 4.70
CA ALA A 46 9.60 2.64 3.41
C ALA A 46 8.10 2.93 3.48
N VAL A 47 7.59 3.65 2.49
CA VAL A 47 6.16 3.94 2.34
C VAL A 47 5.74 3.71 0.90
N LEU A 48 4.52 3.21 0.70
CA LEU A 48 3.86 3.25 -0.60
C LEU A 48 2.89 4.42 -0.62
N LYS A 49 2.97 5.21 -1.69
CA LYS A 49 2.12 6.38 -1.91
C LYS A 49 1.50 6.35 -3.28
N TYR A 50 0.44 7.13 -3.49
CA TYR A 50 -0.11 7.31 -4.82
C TYR A 50 0.87 8.05 -5.74
N ARG A 51 0.91 7.67 -7.02
CA ARG A 51 1.67 8.43 -8.02
C ARG A 51 1.10 9.83 -8.17
N GLY A 52 1.96 10.86 -8.15
CA GLY A 52 1.56 12.25 -8.32
C GLY A 52 0.81 12.89 -7.14
N ILE A 53 0.33 12.10 -6.18
CA ILE A 53 -0.35 12.57 -4.97
C ILE A 53 0.53 12.14 -3.81
N GLY A 54 1.21 13.09 -3.15
CA GLY A 54 2.18 12.83 -2.07
C GLY A 54 1.63 12.13 -0.81
N LEU A 55 0.44 11.55 -0.86
CA LEU A 55 -0.22 10.88 0.24
C LEU A 55 0.31 9.46 0.42
N HIS A 56 0.85 9.18 1.61
CA HIS A 56 1.26 7.84 2.02
C HIS A 56 0.03 7.00 2.36
N VAL A 57 0.00 5.77 1.86
CA VAL A 57 -1.15 4.88 2.00
C VAL A 57 -0.80 3.64 2.82
N ILE A 58 0.43 3.15 2.66
CA ILE A 58 0.93 1.96 3.34
C ILE A 58 2.32 2.25 3.90
N ASP A 59 2.48 2.02 5.19
CA ASP A 59 3.77 2.02 5.86
C ASP A 59 4.38 0.61 5.77
N CYS A 60 5.65 0.56 5.40
CA CYS A 60 6.40 -0.68 5.21
C CYS A 60 7.51 -0.76 6.27
N ASP A 61 7.41 -1.75 7.15
CA ASP A 61 8.48 -2.14 8.05
C ASP A 61 9.35 -3.19 7.35
N LEU A 62 10.51 -2.74 6.88
CA LEU A 62 11.44 -3.59 6.14
C LEU A 62 12.25 -4.49 7.07
N ARG A 63 12.30 -4.19 8.37
CA ARG A 63 12.99 -5.02 9.37
C ARG A 63 12.16 -6.26 9.70
N HIS A 64 10.85 -6.09 9.84
CA HIS A 64 9.94 -7.17 10.18
C HIS A 64 9.19 -7.75 8.98
N HIS A 65 9.44 -7.24 7.77
CA HIS A 65 8.75 -7.64 6.54
C HIS A 65 7.23 -7.57 6.65
N THR A 66 6.73 -6.49 7.26
CA THR A 66 5.29 -6.26 7.42
C THR A 66 4.89 -4.89 6.89
N ASN A 67 3.69 -4.83 6.34
CA ASN A 67 3.07 -3.61 5.86
C ASN A 67 1.79 -3.34 6.65
N LYS A 68 1.54 -2.07 6.93
CA LYS A 68 0.33 -1.60 7.60
C LYS A 68 -0.23 -0.39 6.88
N THR A 69 -1.51 -0.10 7.09
CA THR A 69 -2.11 1.15 6.62
C THR A 69 -1.38 2.32 7.27
N SER A 70 -1.08 3.36 6.48
CA SER A 70 -0.54 4.61 7.02
C SER A 70 -1.58 5.33 7.89
N ASP A 71 -1.12 6.29 8.69
CA ASP A 71 -1.99 7.11 9.52
C ASP A 71 -3.06 7.81 8.67
N GLY A 72 -4.30 7.80 9.17
CA GLY A 72 -5.44 8.38 8.46
C GLY A 72 -5.99 7.51 7.31
N ILE A 73 -5.52 6.27 7.14
CA ILE A 73 -6.07 5.30 6.19
C ILE A 73 -6.83 4.20 6.95
N ARG A 74 -8.12 4.02 6.62
CA ARG A 74 -9.02 3.07 7.28
C ARG A 74 -8.96 1.69 6.64
N ALA A 75 -8.88 1.63 5.31
CA ALA A 75 -8.88 0.39 4.55
C ALA A 75 -8.10 0.53 3.26
N VAL A 76 -7.50 -0.58 2.82
CA VAL A 76 -6.72 -0.68 1.59
C VAL A 76 -7.04 -1.98 0.89
N VAL A 77 -7.29 -1.90 -0.42
CA VAL A 77 -7.40 -3.03 -1.34
C VAL A 77 -6.37 -2.84 -2.44
N ILE A 78 -5.56 -3.88 -2.68
CA ILE A 78 -4.58 -3.89 -3.78
C ILE A 78 -4.98 -4.97 -4.78
N THR A 79 -5.03 -4.63 -6.07
CA THR A 79 -5.32 -5.60 -7.12
C THR A 79 -4.11 -6.51 -7.37
N GLU A 80 -4.35 -7.80 -7.64
CA GLU A 80 -3.26 -8.76 -7.80
C GLU A 80 -2.48 -8.57 -9.12
N SER A 81 -3.15 -8.08 -10.17
CA SER A 81 -2.57 -7.81 -11.47
C SER A 81 -1.97 -6.41 -11.57
N LYS A 82 -0.79 -6.28 -12.18
CA LYS A 82 -0.33 -5.00 -12.73
C LYS A 82 -1.19 -4.69 -13.97
N PRO A 83 -1.66 -3.45 -14.15
CA PRO A 83 -2.35 -3.05 -15.38
C PRO A 83 -1.47 -3.26 -16.61
#